data_AF-A0A8C6PPF2-F1
#
_entry.id   AF-A0A8C6PPF2-F1
#
_cell.length_a   1.000
_cell.length_b   1.000
_cell.length_c   1.000
_cell.angle_alpha   90.00
_cell.angle_beta   90.00
_cell.angle_gamma   90.00
#
_symmetry.space_group_name_H-M   'P 1'
#
loop_
_entity.id
_entity.type
_entity.pdbx_description
1 polymer ?
#
loop_
_entity_poly.entity_id
_entity_poly.type
_entity_poly.pdbx_seq_one_letter_code
_entity_poly.pdbx_strand_id
1 'polypeptide(L)'
;MGFPTIVNCRRLVLKVCLLQLIAFLTANARPSPIIRFPGDDSPTTDKEVALHYLNKFYGCPQDRCNLMVLKDTLKKMQKFFALQETGEIDDKTVEVMKKPRCGVPDVANYNFFHRKPKWQKKDITYRILGYSLDLDEEVINDAFFRAFKVWSDVTPLTFTRIMDGEADIMVNFGRNEHGDGYPFDGKDGLLAHAFAPGPGIGGDSHFDDDEQWTLGEGQVVKAKFGNADGEFCKFPFLFMGTEYNSCTSQGRDDGFLWCSTTYNFDEDSKYGFCPHECELYFKMNPNINGQPVKRSQDRTMSTVGGNADGSPCAFPFTFLGDSYDSCTSSGRSDGKMWCATTKSYDDDRKWGFCPDQGYSLFLVAAHEFGHALGLEHSQDPGALMAPIYTFTKDFRLSHDDVQGIQELYGVPTDKPVSPTQGPVTPMDICREPVIFDAVAQIRGETFFFKDRFLFRSVNFRSKPNGPMLVATYWPDLPAKIDAAYENPVDEKTVFFAGNEMWIYKADELERGYPKRLSSLGLPSDLQQIDAAFNFRKNRKTYLFSGDQFWRYDEDRATMDPGFPKPIAESWNGVPDGIDAAFSLNDCMKPPSSSVWEFGSEPLTVKLLKR
;
A
#
# COMPACT_ATOMS: atom_id res chain seq x y z
N MET A 1 -36.60 48.90 -43.06
CA MET A 1 -36.33 48.80 -41.61
C MET A 1 -36.63 47.37 -41.19
N GLY A 2 -35.69 46.70 -40.50
CA GLY A 2 -35.88 45.34 -39.99
C GLY A 2 -34.55 44.62 -39.81
N PHE A 3 -33.89 44.85 -38.67
CA PHE A 3 -32.59 44.31 -38.27
C PHE A 3 -32.67 42.82 -37.88
N PRO A 4 -31.77 41.95 -38.40
CA PRO A 4 -31.52 40.65 -37.78
C PRO A 4 -30.01 40.40 -37.62
N THR A 5 -29.32 40.95 -36.61
CA THR A 5 -27.87 40.68 -36.46
C THR A 5 -27.27 40.79 -35.04
N ILE A 6 -28.05 40.72 -33.95
CA ILE A 6 -27.48 40.97 -32.59
C ILE A 6 -27.36 39.71 -31.70
N VAL A 7 -28.11 38.64 -31.96
CA VAL A 7 -28.15 37.48 -31.03
C VAL A 7 -27.04 36.44 -31.28
N ASN A 8 -26.63 36.21 -32.53
CA ASN A 8 -25.55 35.25 -32.83
C ASN A 8 -24.15 35.76 -32.47
N CYS A 9 -23.94 37.08 -32.49
CA CYS A 9 -22.65 37.66 -32.14
C CYS A 9 -22.36 37.52 -30.62
N ARG A 10 -23.39 37.66 -29.76
CA ARG A 10 -23.23 37.51 -28.30
C ARG A 10 -22.89 36.07 -27.87
N ARG A 11 -23.47 35.04 -28.50
CA ARG A 11 -23.16 33.63 -28.18
C ARG A 11 -21.76 33.21 -28.68
N LEU A 12 -21.31 33.75 -29.81
CA LEU A 12 -19.97 33.48 -30.33
C LEU A 12 -18.90 34.19 -29.47
N VAL A 13 -19.13 35.45 -29.09
CA VAL A 13 -18.22 36.19 -28.21
C VAL A 13 -18.14 35.55 -26.82
N LEU A 14 -19.26 35.07 -26.25
CA LEU A 14 -19.23 34.38 -24.96
C LEU A 14 -18.46 33.04 -25.01
N LYS A 15 -18.60 32.27 -26.10
CA LYS A 15 -17.84 31.02 -26.30
C LYS A 15 -16.35 31.28 -26.52
N VAL A 16 -16.00 32.33 -27.28
CA VAL A 16 -14.60 32.71 -27.51
C VAL A 16 -13.97 33.26 -26.23
N CYS A 17 -14.70 34.07 -25.44
CA CYS A 17 -14.23 34.52 -24.13
C CYS A 17 -14.09 33.36 -23.13
N LEU A 18 -14.99 32.37 -23.13
CA LEU A 18 -14.88 31.20 -22.25
C LEU A 18 -13.72 30.29 -22.68
N LEU A 19 -13.51 30.06 -23.98
CA LEU A 19 -12.35 29.33 -24.50
C LEU A 19 -11.03 30.06 -24.23
N GLN A 20 -11.01 31.40 -24.30
CA GLN A 20 -9.85 32.19 -23.90
C GLN A 20 -9.64 32.18 -22.39
N LEU A 21 -10.70 32.19 -21.57
CA LEU A 21 -10.59 32.06 -20.11
C LEU A 21 -10.09 30.68 -19.70
N ILE A 22 -10.58 29.62 -20.34
CA ILE A 22 -10.13 28.23 -20.13
C ILE A 22 -8.68 28.10 -20.60
N ALA A 23 -8.32 28.66 -21.77
CA ALA A 23 -6.93 28.69 -22.23
C ALA A 23 -6.01 29.50 -21.29
N PHE A 24 -6.50 30.59 -20.69
CA PHE A 24 -5.76 31.37 -19.69
C PHE A 24 -5.67 30.68 -18.32
N LEU A 25 -6.66 29.86 -17.95
CA LEU A 25 -6.65 29.05 -16.73
C LEU A 25 -5.76 27.81 -16.90
N THR A 26 -5.74 27.18 -18.07
CA THR A 26 -4.81 26.08 -18.39
C THR A 26 -3.38 26.56 -18.67
N ALA A 27 -3.20 27.81 -19.13
CA ALA A 27 -1.88 28.42 -19.30
C ALA A 27 -1.28 28.97 -17.99
N ASN A 28 -2.07 29.07 -16.92
CA ASN A 28 -1.64 29.51 -15.59
C ASN A 28 -1.73 28.42 -14.51
N ALA A 29 -2.06 27.18 -14.86
CA ALA A 29 -1.66 26.05 -14.04
C ALA A 29 -0.13 26.03 -14.07
N ARG A 30 0.51 26.68 -13.10
CA ARG A 30 1.96 26.58 -12.92
C ARG A 30 2.25 25.08 -12.81
N PRO A 31 3.16 24.52 -13.63
CA PRO A 31 3.68 23.20 -13.32
C PRO A 31 4.18 23.26 -11.88
N SER A 32 3.76 22.32 -11.04
CA SER A 32 4.28 22.20 -9.68
C SER A 32 5.80 22.21 -9.79
N PRO A 33 6.49 23.22 -9.26
CA PRO A 33 7.93 23.28 -9.42
C PRO A 33 8.52 22.08 -8.67
N ILE A 34 9.24 21.22 -9.38
CA ILE A 34 10.10 20.22 -8.76
C ILE A 34 11.27 21.01 -8.17
N ILE A 35 11.34 21.09 -6.84
CA ILE A 35 12.37 21.86 -6.13
C ILE A 35 13.42 20.87 -5.62
N ARG A 36 14.70 21.22 -5.77
CA ARG A 36 15.80 20.42 -5.20
C ARG A 36 16.02 20.84 -3.76
N PHE A 37 16.02 19.86 -2.86
CA PHE A 37 16.33 20.10 -1.46
C PHE A 37 17.86 20.05 -1.24
N PRO A 38 18.42 20.87 -0.35
CA PRO A 38 19.84 20.79 0.00
C PRO A 38 20.15 19.45 0.69
N GLY A 39 21.15 18.70 0.20
CA GLY A 39 21.52 17.37 0.69
C GLY A 39 20.88 16.19 -0.06
N ASP A 40 20.07 16.47 -1.09
CA ASP A 40 19.44 15.49 -1.96
C ASP A 40 20.45 15.05 -3.06
N ASP A 41 20.97 13.82 -3.00
CA ASP A 41 21.71 13.25 -4.12
C ASP A 41 20.74 13.11 -5.30
N SER A 42 21.11 13.72 -6.42
CA SER A 42 20.25 14.05 -7.56
C SER A 42 19.28 12.96 -8.04
N PRO A 43 18.10 13.32 -8.57
CA PRO A 43 17.17 12.33 -9.13
C PRO A 43 17.82 11.66 -10.35
N THR A 44 17.99 10.34 -10.28
CA THR A 44 18.21 9.52 -11.46
C THR A 44 17.08 9.77 -12.44
N THR A 45 17.41 10.08 -13.68
CA THR A 45 16.41 10.23 -14.74
C THR A 45 15.61 8.93 -14.88
N ASP A 46 14.35 9.00 -15.30
CA ASP A 46 13.51 7.80 -15.49
C ASP A 46 14.17 6.77 -16.42
N LYS A 47 15.01 7.25 -17.35
CA LYS A 47 15.83 6.41 -18.22
C LYS A 47 16.95 5.69 -17.46
N GLU A 48 17.63 6.35 -16.52
CA GLU A 48 18.65 5.73 -15.68
C GLU A 48 18.03 4.70 -14.74
N VAL A 49 16.88 5.00 -14.13
CA VAL A 49 16.10 4.06 -13.32
C VAL A 49 15.78 2.81 -14.14
N ALA A 50 15.20 2.99 -15.33
CA ALA A 50 14.83 1.87 -16.19
C ALA A 50 16.05 1.04 -16.64
N LEU A 51 17.17 1.68 -16.99
CA LEU A 51 18.38 0.98 -17.38
C LEU A 51 18.99 0.18 -16.21
N HIS A 52 19.03 0.76 -15.02
CA HIS A 52 19.51 0.07 -13.82
C HIS A 52 18.62 -1.14 -13.49
N TYR A 53 17.30 -0.94 -13.50
CA TYR A 53 16.31 -1.97 -13.25
C TYR A 53 16.44 -3.15 -14.23
N LEU A 54 16.48 -2.87 -15.53
CA LEU A 54 16.59 -3.92 -16.55
C LEU A 54 17.95 -4.64 -16.53
N ASN A 55 19.02 -3.95 -16.15
CA ASN A 55 20.31 -4.61 -15.95
C ASN A 55 20.23 -5.60 -14.78
N LYS A 56 19.71 -5.14 -13.63
CA LYS A 56 19.67 -5.92 -12.39
C LYS A 56 18.74 -7.14 -12.49
N PHE A 57 17.51 -6.96 -12.95
CA PHE A 57 16.49 -8.02 -12.89
C PHE A 57 16.25 -8.75 -14.22
N TYR A 58 16.71 -8.17 -15.33
CA TYR A 58 16.52 -8.74 -16.67
C TYR A 58 17.82 -9.03 -17.41
N GLY A 59 18.96 -8.78 -16.78
CA GLY A 59 20.28 -9.16 -17.29
C GLY A 59 20.71 -8.41 -18.54
N CYS A 60 20.29 -7.15 -18.73
CA CYS A 60 20.79 -6.30 -19.82
C CYS A 60 22.10 -5.59 -19.41
N PRO A 61 23.30 -6.08 -19.80
CA PRO A 61 24.55 -5.49 -19.35
C PRO A 61 24.73 -4.10 -19.99
N GLN A 62 25.26 -3.14 -19.24
CA GLN A 62 25.49 -1.75 -19.69
C GLN A 62 26.21 -1.67 -21.06
N ASP A 63 27.09 -2.63 -21.36
CA ASP A 63 27.92 -2.64 -22.57
C ASP A 63 27.24 -3.27 -23.80
N ARG A 64 26.16 -4.04 -23.59
CA ARG A 64 25.47 -4.83 -24.65
C ARG A 64 24.01 -4.44 -24.86
N CYS A 65 23.48 -3.54 -24.04
CA CYS A 65 22.10 -3.05 -24.15
C CYS A 65 21.98 -2.05 -25.32
N ASN A 66 22.01 -2.55 -26.56
CA ASN A 66 21.66 -1.73 -27.72
C ASN A 66 20.15 -1.38 -27.68
N LEU A 67 19.72 -0.37 -28.46
CA LEU A 67 18.33 0.11 -28.44
C LEU A 67 17.29 -1.00 -28.73
N MET A 68 17.67 -2.02 -29.49
CA MET A 68 16.80 -3.14 -29.87
C MET A 68 16.67 -4.16 -28.73
N VAL A 69 17.78 -4.52 -28.08
CA VAL A 69 17.81 -5.38 -26.89
C VAL A 69 17.09 -4.71 -25.71
N LEU A 70 17.25 -3.40 -25.55
CA LEU A 70 16.53 -2.63 -24.54
C LEU A 70 15.02 -2.73 -24.76
N LYS A 71 14.56 -2.54 -26.00
CA LYS A 71 13.13 -2.61 -26.34
C LYS A 71 12.53 -4.00 -26.08
N ASP A 72 13.24 -5.06 -26.45
CA ASP A 72 12.78 -6.43 -26.21
C ASP A 72 12.78 -6.80 -24.73
N THR A 73 13.77 -6.34 -23.97
CA THR A 73 13.87 -6.56 -22.53
C THR A 73 12.77 -5.80 -21.78
N LEU A 74 12.50 -4.55 -22.20
CA LEU A 74 11.43 -3.75 -21.62
C LEU A 74 10.06 -4.37 -21.88
N LYS A 75 9.82 -4.95 -23.06
CA LYS A 75 8.59 -5.71 -23.32
C LYS A 75 8.45 -6.93 -22.42
N LYS A 76 9.54 -7.65 -22.13
CA LYS A 76 9.50 -8.78 -21.17
C LYS A 76 9.10 -8.32 -19.78
N MET A 77 9.66 -7.20 -19.32
CA MET A 77 9.30 -6.59 -18.04
C MET A 77 7.85 -6.12 -18.03
N GLN A 78 7.42 -5.38 -19.06
CA GLN A 78 6.04 -4.93 -19.20
C GLN A 78 5.06 -6.11 -19.20
N LYS A 79 5.39 -7.18 -19.92
CA LYS A 79 4.60 -8.41 -19.94
C LYS A 79 4.54 -9.06 -18.55
N PHE A 80 5.65 -9.14 -17.83
CA PHE A 80 5.72 -9.73 -16.49
C PHE A 80 4.75 -9.03 -15.52
N PHE A 81 4.71 -7.69 -15.57
CA PHE A 81 3.84 -6.87 -14.74
C PHE A 81 2.46 -6.59 -15.36
N ALA A 82 2.05 -7.34 -16.39
CA ALA A 82 0.78 -7.18 -17.10
C ALA A 82 0.51 -5.75 -17.62
N LEU A 83 1.57 -4.99 -17.91
CA LEU A 83 1.53 -3.70 -18.57
C LEU A 83 1.36 -3.85 -20.09
N GLN A 84 1.03 -2.74 -20.76
CA GLN A 84 1.01 -2.71 -22.21
C GLN A 84 2.43 -2.88 -22.76
N GLU A 85 2.65 -3.88 -23.62
CA GLU A 85 3.96 -4.21 -24.21
C GLU A 85 4.40 -3.20 -25.30
N THR A 86 4.55 -1.93 -24.93
CA THR A 86 4.96 -0.83 -25.82
C THR A 86 6.44 -0.94 -26.22
N GLY A 87 7.27 -1.45 -25.30
CA GLY A 87 8.72 -1.36 -25.40
C GLY A 87 9.22 0.08 -25.32
N GLU A 88 8.44 0.98 -24.74
CA GLU A 88 8.77 2.37 -24.45
C GLU A 88 8.75 2.60 -22.93
N ILE A 89 9.61 3.50 -22.44
CA ILE A 89 9.67 3.88 -21.02
C ILE A 89 8.54 4.88 -20.79
N ASP A 90 7.33 4.38 -20.54
CA ASP A 90 6.16 5.18 -20.19
C ASP A 90 6.02 5.38 -18.68
N ASP A 91 5.25 6.39 -18.27
CA ASP A 91 5.10 6.79 -16.86
C ASP A 91 4.66 5.60 -15.97
N LYS A 92 3.79 4.72 -16.48
CA LYS A 92 3.33 3.53 -15.76
C LYS A 92 4.43 2.50 -15.56
N THR A 93 5.26 2.30 -16.59
CA THR A 93 6.41 1.39 -16.51
C THR A 93 7.41 1.88 -15.45
N VAL A 94 7.68 3.19 -15.43
CA VAL A 94 8.59 3.80 -14.45
C VAL A 94 8.00 3.75 -13.04
N GLU A 95 6.70 4.02 -12.89
CA GLU A 95 6.00 3.91 -11.60
C GLU A 95 6.17 2.52 -10.99
N VAL A 96 6.05 1.46 -11.80
CA VAL A 96 6.28 0.07 -11.36
C VAL A 96 7.75 -0.17 -11.00
N MET A 97 8.71 0.35 -11.78
CA MET A 97 10.15 0.17 -11.52
C MET A 97 10.63 0.86 -10.24
N LYS A 98 9.93 1.91 -9.80
CA LYS A 98 10.24 2.66 -8.57
C LYS A 98 9.65 2.01 -7.31
N LYS A 99 8.81 0.98 -7.45
CA LYS A 99 8.21 0.32 -6.28
C LYS A 99 9.24 -0.55 -5.54
N PRO A 100 9.20 -0.56 -4.19
CA PRO A 100 10.06 -1.42 -3.39
C PRO A 100 9.77 -2.89 -3.70
N ARG A 101 10.83 -3.70 -3.76
CA ARG A 101 10.75 -5.07 -4.29
C ARG A 101 11.84 -6.00 -3.74
N CYS A 102 11.70 -7.29 -4.01
CA CYS A 102 12.75 -8.29 -3.78
C CYS A 102 13.95 -8.08 -4.73
N GLY A 103 15.17 -8.34 -4.25
CA GLY A 103 16.43 -8.23 -4.98
C GLY A 103 16.70 -9.34 -6.00
N VAL A 104 15.90 -10.40 -6.02
CA VAL A 104 16.07 -11.53 -6.94
C VAL A 104 15.64 -11.16 -8.38
N PRO A 105 16.36 -11.60 -9.44
CA PRO A 105 15.94 -11.35 -10.82
C PRO A 105 14.60 -11.99 -11.23
N ASP A 106 13.81 -11.30 -12.08
CA ASP A 106 12.48 -11.76 -12.53
C ASP A 106 12.54 -12.76 -13.69
N VAL A 107 13.53 -12.59 -14.56
CA VAL A 107 13.82 -13.54 -15.62
C VAL A 107 15.07 -14.29 -15.22
N ALA A 108 14.88 -15.55 -14.84
CA ALA A 108 15.97 -16.43 -14.53
C ALA A 108 16.96 -16.46 -15.70
N ASN A 109 18.13 -15.84 -15.50
CA ASN A 109 19.35 -16.29 -16.15
C ASN A 109 20.03 -17.36 -15.29
N TYR A 110 19.26 -18.09 -14.48
CA TYR A 110 19.69 -19.29 -13.77
C TYR A 110 19.73 -20.51 -14.71
N ASN A 111 20.47 -20.37 -15.81
CA ASN A 111 21.00 -21.51 -16.55
C ASN A 111 22.08 -22.29 -15.74
N PHE A 112 22.19 -22.07 -14.43
CA PHE A 112 23.02 -22.88 -13.55
C PHE A 112 22.31 -24.15 -13.04
N PHE A 113 20.98 -24.24 -13.13
CA PHE A 113 20.26 -25.42 -12.63
C PHE A 113 19.27 -25.96 -13.66
N HIS A 114 19.68 -26.99 -14.41
CA HIS A 114 18.78 -27.80 -15.25
C HIS A 114 17.69 -28.56 -14.46
N ARG A 115 17.58 -28.34 -13.14
CA ARG A 115 16.65 -28.98 -12.21
C ARG A 115 16.11 -27.92 -11.26
N LYS A 116 14.79 -27.79 -11.13
CA LYS A 116 14.11 -26.95 -10.12
C LYS A 116 14.80 -27.17 -8.75
N PRO A 117 15.57 -26.20 -8.21
CA PRO A 117 16.34 -26.41 -7.00
C PRO A 117 15.38 -26.66 -5.84
N LYS A 118 15.58 -27.75 -5.11
CA LYS A 118 14.74 -28.12 -3.96
C LYS A 118 15.54 -28.88 -2.91
N TRP A 119 15.18 -28.68 -1.65
CA TRP A 119 15.75 -29.46 -0.55
C TRP A 119 15.37 -30.94 -0.70
N GLN A 120 16.35 -31.81 -0.48
CA GLN A 120 16.11 -33.27 -0.52
C GLN A 120 15.54 -33.79 0.80
N LYS A 121 15.67 -33.00 1.87
CA LYS A 121 15.14 -33.28 3.20
C LYS A 121 13.91 -32.43 3.48
N LYS A 122 13.11 -32.87 4.45
CA LYS A 122 11.88 -32.17 4.88
C LYS A 122 12.05 -31.38 6.17
N ASP A 123 13.02 -31.75 7.00
CA ASP A 123 13.40 -31.01 8.19
C ASP A 123 14.57 -30.09 7.84
N ILE A 124 14.26 -28.79 7.76
CA ILE A 124 15.17 -27.74 7.32
C ILE A 124 15.55 -26.92 8.55
N THR A 125 16.84 -26.75 8.79
CA THR A 125 17.33 -25.93 9.89
C THR A 125 17.55 -24.49 9.44
N TYR A 126 17.28 -23.55 10.32
CA TYR A 126 17.62 -22.15 10.09
C TYR A 126 18.34 -21.53 11.29
N ARG A 127 19.15 -20.52 11.03
CA ARG A 127 19.88 -19.77 12.05
C ARG A 127 19.85 -18.28 11.73
N ILE A 128 19.62 -17.47 12.76
CA ILE A 128 19.68 -16.01 12.67
C ILE A 128 21.08 -15.57 13.09
N LEU A 129 21.80 -14.91 12.19
CA LEU A 129 23.17 -14.41 12.40
C LEU A 129 23.19 -13.00 12.97
N GLY A 130 22.31 -12.14 12.47
CA GLY A 130 22.21 -10.74 12.85
C GLY A 130 20.76 -10.35 13.10
N TYR A 131 20.56 -9.25 13.83
CA TYR A 131 19.27 -8.65 14.09
C TYR A 131 19.34 -7.16 13.72
N SER A 132 18.26 -6.64 13.16
CA SER A 132 18.10 -5.20 13.00
C SER A 132 17.78 -4.53 14.34
N LEU A 133 18.19 -3.27 14.49
CA LEU A 133 17.92 -2.47 15.70
C LEU A 133 16.51 -1.87 15.72
N ASP A 134 15.76 -1.96 14.61
CA ASP A 134 14.42 -1.38 14.50
C ASP A 134 13.36 -2.15 15.29
N LEU A 135 13.59 -3.44 15.55
CA LEU A 135 12.67 -4.35 16.21
C LEU A 135 13.36 -5.08 17.37
N ASP A 136 12.61 -5.35 18.44
CA ASP A 136 13.08 -6.22 19.54
C ASP A 136 13.35 -7.64 19.00
N GLU A 137 14.42 -8.28 19.46
CA GLU A 137 14.84 -9.61 18.98
C GLU A 137 13.70 -10.65 19.07
N GLU A 138 12.84 -10.56 20.09
CA GLU A 138 11.69 -11.46 20.24
C GLU A 138 10.68 -11.27 19.10
N VAL A 139 10.46 -10.03 18.67
CA VAL A 139 9.58 -9.68 17.55
C VAL A 139 10.15 -10.19 16.24
N ILE A 140 11.46 -10.05 16.03
CA ILE A 140 12.16 -10.58 14.85
C ILE A 140 12.07 -12.11 14.82
N ASN A 141 12.33 -12.77 15.96
CA ASN A 141 12.26 -14.22 16.09
C ASN A 141 10.85 -14.75 15.77
N ASP A 142 9.81 -14.10 16.28
CA ASP A 142 8.41 -14.43 16.03
C ASP A 142 8.01 -14.15 14.57
N ALA A 143 8.48 -13.04 13.97
CA ALA A 143 8.25 -12.72 12.57
C ALA A 143 8.81 -13.81 11.64
N PHE A 144 10.06 -14.23 11.85
CA PHE A 144 10.66 -15.32 11.07
C PHE A 144 9.99 -16.67 11.33
N PHE A 145 9.62 -16.97 12.58
CA PHE A 145 8.88 -18.20 12.89
C PHE A 145 7.54 -18.24 12.15
N ARG A 146 6.77 -17.14 12.15
CA ARG A 146 5.52 -17.04 11.40
C ARG A 146 5.75 -17.14 9.89
N ALA A 147 6.81 -16.51 9.36
CA ALA A 147 7.16 -16.59 7.95
C ALA A 147 7.45 -18.03 7.50
N PHE A 148 8.22 -18.82 8.26
CA PHE A 148 8.39 -20.25 7.99
C PHE A 148 7.07 -21.03 8.15
N LYS A 149 6.25 -20.62 9.12
CA LYS A 149 4.96 -21.26 9.37
C LYS A 149 4.04 -21.20 8.15
N VAL A 150 4.03 -20.09 7.40
CA VAL A 150 3.29 -19.94 6.12
C VAL A 150 3.52 -21.13 5.20
N TRP A 151 4.78 -21.54 5.01
CA TRP A 151 5.15 -22.64 4.13
C TRP A 151 4.89 -24.02 4.77
N SER A 152 5.17 -24.19 6.06
CA SER A 152 4.91 -25.46 6.77
C SER A 152 3.41 -25.79 6.93
N ASP A 153 2.53 -24.79 6.80
CA ASP A 153 1.08 -25.00 6.89
C ASP A 153 0.51 -25.66 5.65
N VAL A 154 1.15 -25.47 4.50
CA VAL A 154 0.71 -26.04 3.20
C VAL A 154 1.65 -27.09 2.63
N THR A 155 2.69 -27.51 3.38
CA THR A 155 3.65 -28.55 3.00
C THR A 155 3.97 -29.52 4.15
N PRO A 156 4.61 -30.68 3.87
CA PRO A 156 5.21 -31.54 4.89
C PRO A 156 6.52 -31.02 5.51
N LEU A 157 6.95 -29.80 5.19
CA LEU A 157 8.22 -29.26 5.67
C LEU A 157 8.14 -28.88 7.16
N THR A 158 9.24 -29.10 7.87
CA THR A 158 9.44 -28.61 9.24
C THR A 158 10.66 -27.73 9.30
N PHE A 159 10.58 -26.70 10.14
CA PHE A 159 11.65 -25.72 10.30
C PHE A 159 12.13 -25.72 11.75
N THR A 160 13.42 -25.97 11.93
CA THR A 160 14.03 -26.06 13.26
C THR A 160 15.10 -25.00 13.41
N ARG A 161 14.90 -24.06 14.35
CA ARG A 161 15.93 -23.07 14.65
C ARG A 161 17.09 -23.73 15.38
N ILE A 162 18.32 -23.50 14.89
CA ILE A 162 19.55 -23.86 15.61
C ILE A 162 20.28 -22.60 16.08
N MET A 163 21.01 -22.71 17.19
CA MET A 163 21.69 -21.57 17.82
C MET A 163 23.19 -21.51 17.48
N ASP A 164 23.77 -22.63 17.08
CA ASP A 164 25.19 -22.75 16.74
C ASP A 164 25.38 -23.71 15.54
N GLY A 165 26.54 -23.60 14.89
CA GLY A 165 26.85 -24.31 13.65
C GLY A 165 26.24 -23.70 12.39
N GLU A 166 26.43 -24.40 11.27
CA GLU A 166 25.88 -24.03 9.95
C GLU A 166 24.47 -24.65 9.81
N ALA A 167 23.50 -23.81 9.44
CA ALA A 167 22.13 -24.23 9.15
C ALA A 167 21.92 -24.36 7.63
N ASP A 168 20.77 -24.88 7.20
CA ASP A 168 20.42 -24.85 5.77
C ASP A 168 20.05 -23.45 5.28
N ILE A 169 19.52 -22.61 6.17
CA ILE A 169 19.11 -21.24 5.88
C ILE A 169 19.76 -20.33 6.93
N MET A 170 20.73 -19.54 6.52
CA MET A 170 21.32 -18.49 7.36
C MET A 170 20.60 -17.17 7.06
N VAL A 171 20.08 -16.54 8.12
CA VAL A 171 19.33 -15.29 8.04
C VAL A 171 20.17 -14.16 8.58
N ASN A 172 20.39 -13.11 7.79
CA ASN A 172 21.20 -11.97 8.20
C ASN A 172 20.64 -10.62 7.74
N PHE A 173 20.96 -9.57 8.48
CA PHE A 173 20.74 -8.17 8.10
C PHE A 173 22.07 -7.59 7.61
N GLY A 174 22.06 -6.96 6.43
CA GLY A 174 23.25 -6.44 5.78
C GLY A 174 22.98 -5.08 5.14
N ARG A 175 24.02 -4.29 4.89
CA ARG A 175 23.91 -2.98 4.23
C ARG A 175 24.79 -2.97 3.01
N ASN A 176 24.32 -2.39 1.92
CA ASN A 176 25.10 -2.23 0.69
C ASN A 176 25.82 -3.55 0.32
N GLU A 177 27.15 -3.54 0.15
CA GLU A 177 27.94 -4.77 0.00
C GLU A 177 28.07 -5.52 1.33
N HIS A 178 27.52 -6.74 1.39
CA HIS A 178 27.41 -7.54 2.60
C HIS A 178 28.01 -8.94 2.47
N GLY A 179 28.89 -9.17 1.48
CA GLY A 179 29.81 -10.31 1.45
C GLY A 179 29.44 -11.44 0.49
N ASP A 180 28.34 -11.31 -0.25
CA ASP A 180 27.87 -12.29 -1.24
C ASP A 180 28.02 -11.80 -2.70
N GLY A 181 28.47 -10.54 -2.91
CA GLY A 181 28.63 -9.93 -4.22
C GLY A 181 27.34 -9.39 -4.86
N TYR A 182 26.24 -9.34 -4.09
CA TYR A 182 24.96 -8.76 -4.51
C TYR A 182 24.60 -7.58 -3.61
N PRO A 183 25.18 -6.39 -3.84
CA PRO A 183 24.97 -5.26 -2.94
C PRO A 183 23.52 -4.75 -2.97
N PHE A 184 23.04 -4.38 -1.78
CA PHE A 184 21.83 -3.57 -1.62
C PHE A 184 22.06 -2.12 -2.06
N ASP A 185 20.97 -1.37 -2.24
CA ASP A 185 20.94 0.01 -2.72
C ASP A 185 20.67 1.06 -1.64
N GLY A 186 20.53 0.63 -0.37
CA GLY A 186 20.26 1.50 0.76
C GLY A 186 18.75 1.64 0.99
N LYS A 187 18.32 2.75 1.61
CA LYS A 187 16.91 2.91 1.97
C LYS A 187 16.01 3.02 0.73
N ASP A 188 14.94 2.23 0.74
CA ASP A 188 14.01 1.95 -0.34
C ASP A 188 14.64 1.26 -1.56
N GLY A 189 13.81 0.61 -2.38
CA GLY A 189 14.26 -0.13 -3.55
C GLY A 189 14.33 -1.61 -3.25
N LEU A 190 15.52 -2.15 -2.97
CA LEU A 190 15.68 -3.56 -2.60
C LEU A 190 15.49 -3.79 -1.11
N LEU A 191 14.47 -4.58 -0.77
CA LEU A 191 14.18 -4.88 0.63
C LEU A 191 15.04 -6.03 1.18
N ALA A 192 15.22 -7.06 0.36
CA ALA A 192 15.87 -8.31 0.74
C ALA A 192 16.19 -9.15 -0.50
N HIS A 193 17.00 -10.19 -0.35
CA HIS A 193 17.12 -11.28 -1.32
C HIS A 193 17.41 -12.60 -0.63
N ALA A 194 17.15 -13.70 -1.32
CA ALA A 194 17.53 -15.03 -0.87
C ALA A 194 18.03 -15.91 -2.00
N PHE A 195 18.88 -16.87 -1.64
CA PHE A 195 19.43 -17.84 -2.56
C PHE A 195 18.56 -19.10 -2.59
N ALA A 196 18.43 -19.70 -3.77
CA ALA A 196 17.76 -20.98 -3.95
C ALA A 196 18.45 -22.12 -3.16
N PRO A 197 17.75 -23.24 -2.87
CA PRO A 197 18.30 -24.39 -2.16
C PRO A 197 19.63 -24.89 -2.73
N GLY A 198 20.66 -25.01 -1.88
CA GLY A 198 21.98 -25.45 -2.29
C GLY A 198 22.98 -25.58 -1.14
N PRO A 199 24.21 -26.04 -1.40
CA PRO A 199 25.28 -26.04 -0.39
C PRO A 199 25.86 -24.63 -0.18
N GLY A 200 26.46 -24.39 0.99
CA GLY A 200 27.08 -23.11 1.32
C GLY A 200 26.01 -22.03 1.47
N ILE A 201 26.09 -20.95 0.68
CA ILE A 201 25.12 -19.83 0.72
C ILE A 201 23.72 -20.19 0.19
N GLY A 202 23.50 -21.41 -0.31
CA GLY A 202 22.23 -21.82 -0.87
C GLY A 202 21.16 -21.96 0.21
N GLY A 203 20.08 -21.18 0.11
CA GLY A 203 19.06 -21.06 1.14
C GLY A 203 19.17 -19.79 1.98
N ASP A 204 20.34 -19.14 2.00
CA ASP A 204 20.55 -17.95 2.84
C ASP A 204 19.65 -16.80 2.41
N SER A 205 19.18 -16.04 3.40
CA SER A 205 18.25 -14.92 3.23
C SER A 205 18.83 -13.66 3.89
N HIS A 206 18.99 -12.61 3.09
CA HIS A 206 19.58 -11.33 3.49
C HIS A 206 18.54 -10.21 3.41
N PHE A 207 18.48 -9.40 4.45
CA PHE A 207 17.55 -8.28 4.60
C PHE A 207 18.35 -6.97 4.65
N ASP A 208 17.91 -5.93 3.94
CA ASP A 208 18.61 -4.65 3.95
C ASP A 208 18.39 -3.91 5.28
N ASP A 209 19.47 -3.63 6.00
CA ASP A 209 19.47 -2.97 7.31
C ASP A 209 19.50 -1.43 7.22
N ASP A 210 19.53 -0.88 5.99
CA ASP A 210 19.24 0.53 5.75
C ASP A 210 17.71 0.80 5.63
N GLU A 211 16.89 -0.25 5.53
CA GLU A 211 15.43 -0.17 5.58
C GLU A 211 14.87 -0.05 6.99
N GLN A 212 13.66 0.51 7.10
CA GLN A 212 12.93 0.56 8.37
C GLN A 212 12.06 -0.69 8.55
N TRP A 213 12.50 -1.63 9.38
CA TRP A 213 11.76 -2.88 9.62
C TRP A 213 10.62 -2.68 10.62
N THR A 214 9.41 -3.05 10.20
CA THR A 214 8.19 -2.95 11.01
C THR A 214 7.39 -4.26 10.93
N LEU A 215 6.17 -4.25 11.47
CA LEU A 215 5.17 -5.28 11.17
C LEU A 215 4.25 -4.89 10.00
N GLY A 216 4.50 -3.72 9.39
CA GLY A 216 3.85 -3.19 8.19
C GLY A 216 2.85 -2.04 8.42
N GLU A 217 2.57 -1.68 9.67
CA GLU A 217 1.67 -0.57 10.03
C GLU A 217 2.42 0.60 10.71
N GLY A 218 3.72 0.78 10.40
CA GLY A 218 4.57 1.78 11.04
C GLY A 218 5.38 1.24 12.23
N GLN A 219 6.01 2.15 12.97
CA GLN A 219 7.01 1.81 13.98
C GLN A 219 6.45 0.87 15.06
N VAL A 220 7.19 -0.22 15.36
CA VAL A 220 6.81 -1.18 16.39
C VAL A 220 7.78 -1.08 17.54
N VAL A 221 7.30 -0.58 18.68
CA VAL A 221 8.10 -0.45 19.89
C VAL A 221 7.44 -1.26 21.00
N LYS A 222 8.20 -2.21 21.58
CA LYS A 222 7.76 -2.97 22.75
C LYS A 222 8.08 -2.14 24.00
N ALA A 223 7.04 -1.72 24.70
CA ALA A 223 7.18 -0.90 25.90
C ALA A 223 7.89 -1.71 27.00
N LYS A 224 8.82 -1.05 27.70
CA LYS A 224 9.57 -1.61 28.83
C LYS A 224 9.21 -0.85 30.10
N PHE A 225 9.06 -1.57 31.20
CA PHE A 225 8.62 -1.01 32.48
C PHE A 225 7.26 -0.29 32.38
N GLY A 226 6.91 0.51 33.39
CA GLY A 226 5.61 1.16 33.47
C GLY A 226 4.49 0.19 33.88
N ASN A 227 3.24 0.61 33.68
CA ASN A 227 2.05 -0.20 33.99
C ASN A 227 1.57 -1.04 32.80
N ALA A 228 2.23 -0.93 31.65
CA ALA A 228 1.99 -1.71 30.44
C ALA A 228 3.28 -2.35 29.91
N ASP A 229 4.16 -2.82 30.81
CA ASP A 229 5.40 -3.52 30.45
C ASP A 229 5.12 -4.73 29.55
N GLY A 230 5.84 -4.82 28.43
CA GLY A 230 5.70 -5.88 27.44
C GLY A 230 4.57 -5.70 26.43
N GLU A 231 3.66 -4.73 26.60
CA GLU A 231 2.70 -4.33 25.57
C GLU A 231 3.40 -3.52 24.46
N PHE A 232 2.81 -3.47 23.26
CA PHE A 232 3.31 -2.61 22.18
C PHE A 232 2.80 -1.18 22.34
N CYS A 233 3.66 -0.21 22.04
CA CYS A 233 3.24 1.18 21.89
C CYS A 233 2.15 1.28 20.82
N LYS A 234 1.10 2.05 21.09
CA LYS A 234 0.03 2.33 20.14
C LYS A 234 0.33 3.65 19.44
N PHE A 235 0.71 3.59 18.17
CA PHE A 235 0.87 4.79 17.35
C PHE A 235 -0.29 4.93 16.34
N PRO A 236 -0.80 6.16 16.09
CA PRO A 236 -0.64 7.33 16.96
C PRO A 236 -1.28 7.11 18.34
N PHE A 237 -0.80 7.81 19.36
CA PHE A 237 -1.53 8.02 20.62
C PHE A 237 -1.69 9.52 20.93
N LEU A 238 -2.77 9.86 21.64
CA LEU A 238 -3.13 11.18 22.10
C LEU A 238 -2.61 11.39 23.53
N PHE A 239 -1.89 12.48 23.73
CA PHE A 239 -1.46 12.97 25.05
C PHE A 239 -1.52 14.50 25.08
N MET A 240 -2.22 15.07 26.08
CA MET A 240 -2.42 16.52 26.21
C MET A 240 -2.95 17.19 24.93
N GLY A 241 -3.82 16.50 24.20
CA GLY A 241 -4.40 17.00 22.95
C GLY A 241 -3.45 17.00 21.74
N THR A 242 -2.25 16.44 21.87
CA THR A 242 -1.28 16.29 20.77
C THR A 242 -1.11 14.80 20.44
N GLU A 243 -1.07 14.46 19.15
CA GLU A 243 -0.84 13.09 18.71
C GLU A 243 0.66 12.79 18.51
N TYR A 244 1.05 11.61 18.96
CA TYR A 244 2.41 11.10 18.95
C TYR A 244 2.47 9.85 18.09
N ASN A 245 3.23 9.89 17.00
CA ASN A 245 3.43 8.76 16.07
C ASN A 245 4.70 7.94 16.39
N SER A 246 5.33 8.23 17.51
CA SER A 246 6.49 7.52 18.04
C SER A 246 6.63 7.84 19.53
N CYS A 247 7.67 7.31 20.17
CA CYS A 247 7.98 7.63 21.55
C CYS A 247 8.31 9.11 21.75
N THR A 248 8.00 9.63 22.93
CA THR A 248 8.25 11.02 23.29
C THR A 248 8.78 11.13 24.71
N SER A 249 9.53 12.19 24.99
CA SER A 249 9.88 12.60 26.36
C SER A 249 8.90 13.66 26.89
N GLN A 250 7.91 14.07 26.10
CA GLN A 250 6.97 15.12 26.49
C GLN A 250 6.23 14.74 27.77
N GLY A 251 6.08 15.71 28.68
CA GLY A 251 5.46 15.51 29.99
C GLY A 251 6.40 14.90 31.03
N ARG A 252 7.67 14.64 30.70
CA ARG A 252 8.69 14.16 31.62
C ARG A 252 9.86 15.12 31.73
N ASP A 253 10.38 15.28 32.95
CA ASP A 253 11.55 16.12 33.24
C ASP A 253 12.88 15.36 33.18
N ASP A 254 12.83 14.03 33.19
CA ASP A 254 14.01 13.14 33.22
C ASP A 254 14.51 12.74 31.82
N GLY A 255 13.84 13.21 30.77
CA GLY A 255 14.23 13.00 29.37
C GLY A 255 14.05 11.56 28.87
N PHE A 256 13.53 10.63 29.68
CA PHE A 256 13.25 9.28 29.23
C PHE A 256 12.10 9.26 28.23
N LEU A 257 12.27 8.45 27.18
CA LEU A 257 11.26 8.27 26.16
C LEU A 257 10.20 7.28 26.64
N TRP A 258 8.94 7.59 26.36
CA TRP A 258 7.79 6.77 26.69
C TRP A 258 6.76 6.79 25.57
N CYS A 259 5.83 5.84 25.63
CA CYS A 259 4.70 5.75 24.71
C CYS A 259 3.46 5.26 25.46
N SER A 260 2.28 5.63 24.96
CA SER A 260 1.02 5.00 25.39
C SER A 260 0.84 3.65 24.71
N THR A 261 0.18 2.70 25.38
CA THR A 261 -0.20 1.40 24.77
C THR A 261 -1.66 1.38 24.30
N THR A 262 -2.37 2.50 24.46
CA THR A 262 -3.70 2.75 23.90
C THR A 262 -3.72 4.09 23.16
N TYR A 263 -4.77 4.33 22.36
CA TYR A 263 -4.88 5.58 21.62
C TYR A 263 -5.05 6.80 22.53
N ASN A 264 -5.86 6.74 23.59
CA ASN A 264 -6.13 7.91 24.43
C ASN A 264 -5.43 7.78 25.80
N PHE A 265 -4.19 8.25 25.91
CA PHE A 265 -3.46 8.18 27.19
C PHE A 265 -4.16 8.99 28.28
N ASP A 266 -4.74 10.14 27.91
CA ASP A 266 -5.41 11.04 28.85
C ASP A 266 -6.63 10.36 29.54
N GLU A 267 -7.19 9.31 28.93
CA GLU A 267 -8.30 8.51 29.47
C GLU A 267 -7.81 7.19 30.10
N ASP A 268 -6.96 6.44 29.40
CA ASP A 268 -6.59 5.07 29.78
C ASP A 268 -5.39 5.01 30.73
N SER A 269 -4.50 6.01 30.67
CA SER A 269 -3.26 6.11 31.47
C SER A 269 -2.35 4.88 31.42
N LYS A 270 -2.37 4.10 30.32
CA LYS A 270 -1.49 2.96 30.10
C LYS A 270 -0.24 3.35 29.31
N TYR A 271 0.94 3.07 29.87
CA TYR A 271 2.20 3.40 29.21
C TYR A 271 3.34 2.45 29.61
N GLY A 272 4.40 2.52 28.82
CA GLY A 272 5.73 2.09 29.23
C GLY A 272 6.81 2.94 28.58
N PHE A 273 8.04 2.66 28.97
CA PHE A 273 9.22 3.35 28.44
C PHE A 273 9.68 2.72 27.14
N CYS A 274 10.15 3.55 26.24
CA CYS A 274 10.68 3.06 24.98
C CYS A 274 12.16 2.67 25.16
N PRO A 275 12.57 1.50 24.64
CA PRO A 275 13.98 1.15 24.56
C PRO A 275 14.75 2.25 23.81
N HIS A 276 15.80 2.78 24.42
CA HIS A 276 16.71 3.72 23.79
C HIS A 276 18.15 3.29 24.05
N GLU A 277 19.07 3.58 23.12
CA GLU A 277 20.47 3.13 23.15
C GLU A 277 21.23 3.50 24.45
N CYS A 278 20.74 4.48 25.21
CA CYS A 278 21.27 4.80 26.54
C CYS A 278 21.23 3.63 27.55
N GLU A 279 20.38 2.61 27.36
CA GLU A 279 20.40 1.39 28.20
C GLU A 279 21.48 0.38 27.78
N LEU A 280 21.91 0.37 26.52
CA LEU A 280 22.94 -0.57 26.03
C LEU A 280 24.34 -0.20 26.51
N TYR A 281 24.59 1.08 26.80
CA TYR A 281 25.88 1.55 27.32
C TYR A 281 26.19 1.03 28.74
N PHE A 282 25.18 0.68 29.54
CA PHE A 282 25.40 0.16 30.91
C PHE A 282 25.54 -1.35 30.99
N LYS A 283 25.22 -2.09 29.91
CA LYS A 283 25.39 -3.56 29.87
C LYS A 283 26.80 -3.97 29.41
N MET A 284 27.60 -3.06 28.88
CA MET A 284 28.99 -3.32 28.50
C MET A 284 29.93 -2.29 29.13
N ASN A 285 30.68 -2.75 30.15
CA ASN A 285 31.95 -2.19 30.67
C ASN A 285 31.89 -1.49 32.05
N PRO A 286 32.27 -2.17 33.16
CA PRO A 286 32.35 -1.57 34.49
C PRO A 286 33.66 -0.80 34.74
N ASN A 287 34.50 -0.53 33.74
CA ASN A 287 35.72 0.25 33.92
C ASN A 287 36.10 1.00 32.64
N ILE A 288 35.75 2.29 32.55
CA ILE A 288 36.57 3.33 31.91
C ILE A 288 36.09 4.71 32.42
N ASN A 289 36.98 5.43 33.11
CA ASN A 289 36.88 6.86 33.39
C ASN A 289 37.14 7.65 32.09
N GLY A 290 36.17 7.66 31.17
CA GLY A 290 36.26 8.37 29.89
C GLY A 290 35.04 9.25 29.68
N GLN A 291 35.27 10.53 29.39
CA GLN A 291 34.24 11.53 29.11
C GLN A 291 33.23 11.05 28.05
N PRO A 292 31.93 11.37 28.19
CA PRO A 292 30.92 10.96 27.24
C PRO A 292 31.16 11.62 25.88
N VAL A 293 31.40 10.81 24.86
CA VAL A 293 31.26 11.23 23.47
C VAL A 293 29.77 11.44 23.23
N LYS A 294 29.35 12.71 23.08
CA LYS A 294 28.00 13.06 22.66
C LYS A 294 27.77 12.53 21.23
N ARG A 295 27.18 11.35 21.09
CA ARG A 295 26.53 10.92 19.85
C ARG A 295 25.04 11.18 20.03
N SER A 296 24.60 12.36 19.62
CA SER A 296 23.18 12.70 19.53
C SER A 296 22.61 12.06 18.27
N GLN A 297 21.77 11.04 18.41
CA GLN A 297 20.81 10.70 17.38
C GLN A 297 19.54 10.18 18.04
N ASP A 298 18.73 11.17 18.40
CA ASP A 298 17.32 11.08 18.76
C ASP A 298 16.58 10.45 17.57
N ARG A 299 16.00 9.26 17.74
CA ARG A 299 15.34 8.50 16.66
C ARG A 299 13.90 8.16 17.03
N THR A 300 13.20 9.12 17.63
CA THR A 300 11.79 8.96 18.00
C THR A 300 11.05 10.26 17.70
N MET A 301 10.24 10.23 16.62
CA MET A 301 9.42 11.34 16.06
C MET A 301 10.20 12.36 15.24
N SER A 302 11.40 11.94 14.89
CA SER A 302 12.34 12.70 14.11
C SER A 302 12.07 12.45 12.64
N THR A 303 11.98 13.52 11.86
CA THR A 303 12.05 13.37 10.41
C THR A 303 13.31 12.58 10.02
N VAL A 304 13.20 11.63 9.11
CA VAL A 304 14.35 10.85 8.64
C VAL A 304 15.03 11.64 7.52
N GLY A 305 16.37 11.69 7.52
CA GLY A 305 17.13 12.45 6.52
C GLY A 305 16.82 13.96 6.52
N GLY A 306 16.86 14.58 5.34
CA GLY A 306 16.66 16.02 5.19
C GLY A 306 17.76 16.86 5.84
N ASN A 307 17.44 18.09 6.21
CA ASN A 307 18.36 19.05 6.82
C ASN A 307 17.93 19.52 8.22
N ALA A 308 16.92 18.86 8.76
CA ALA A 308 16.35 19.15 10.07
C ALA A 308 16.91 18.27 11.19
N ASP A 309 17.89 17.40 10.87
CA ASP A 309 18.64 16.57 11.84
C ASP A 309 17.72 15.77 12.78
N GLY A 310 16.61 15.26 12.26
CA GLY A 310 15.65 14.55 13.08
C GLY A 310 14.72 15.45 13.89
N SER A 311 14.53 16.71 13.53
CA SER A 311 13.47 17.51 14.16
C SER A 311 12.09 16.97 13.77
N PRO A 312 11.08 17.07 14.66
CA PRO A 312 9.71 16.65 14.35
C PRO A 312 9.04 17.58 13.32
N CYS A 313 8.03 17.06 12.63
CA CYS A 313 7.17 17.85 11.76
C CYS A 313 6.43 18.95 12.53
N ALA A 314 6.30 20.13 11.94
CA ALA A 314 5.56 21.24 12.51
C ALA A 314 4.23 21.42 11.77
N PHE A 315 3.17 20.76 12.22
CA PHE A 315 1.84 20.89 11.62
C PHE A 315 0.99 22.00 12.26
N PRO A 316 0.23 22.78 11.46
CA PRO A 316 0.37 22.92 10.02
C PRO A 316 1.68 23.62 9.62
N PHE A 317 2.22 23.28 8.45
CA PHE A 317 3.29 24.07 7.82
C PHE A 317 2.87 24.65 6.47
N THR A 318 3.49 25.75 6.08
CA THR A 318 3.29 26.38 4.76
C THR A 318 4.35 25.93 3.76
N PHE A 319 3.93 25.52 2.56
CA PHE A 319 4.80 25.23 1.41
C PHE A 319 4.16 25.74 0.11
N LEU A 320 4.86 26.60 -0.61
CA LEU A 320 4.39 27.30 -1.81
C LEU A 320 3.07 28.05 -1.61
N GLY A 321 2.83 28.56 -0.40
CA GLY A 321 1.61 29.26 -0.02
C GLY A 321 0.41 28.37 0.35
N ASP A 322 0.53 27.04 0.21
CA ASP A 322 -0.46 26.08 0.68
C ASP A 322 -0.11 25.60 2.09
N SER A 323 -1.13 25.34 2.93
CA SER A 323 -0.97 24.84 4.30
C SER A 323 -1.21 23.34 4.36
N TYR A 324 -0.29 22.62 5.00
CA TYR A 324 -0.30 21.17 5.12
C TYR A 324 -0.37 20.78 6.60
N ASP A 325 -1.42 20.04 6.98
CA ASP A 325 -1.64 19.49 8.32
C ASP A 325 -1.06 18.06 8.49
N SER A 326 -0.52 17.50 7.41
CA SER A 326 0.12 16.19 7.36
C SER A 326 1.34 16.23 6.44
N CYS A 327 2.11 15.14 6.43
CA CYS A 327 3.19 14.95 5.47
C CYS A 327 2.66 15.02 4.04
N THR A 328 3.49 15.45 3.10
CA THR A 328 3.10 15.61 1.71
C THR A 328 4.19 15.14 0.77
N SER A 329 3.82 14.65 -0.41
CA SER A 329 4.74 14.41 -1.53
C SER A 329 4.83 15.61 -2.47
N SER A 330 4.08 16.69 -2.21
CA SER A 330 4.10 17.92 -3.00
C SER A 330 5.52 18.44 -3.23
N GLY A 331 5.85 18.74 -4.49
CA GLY A 331 7.16 19.25 -4.90
C GLY A 331 8.23 18.19 -5.13
N ARG A 332 7.92 16.89 -4.94
CA ARG A 332 8.84 15.77 -5.18
C ARG A 332 8.35 14.86 -6.32
N SER A 333 9.29 14.23 -7.02
CA SER A 333 9.04 13.29 -8.13
C SER A 333 9.28 11.82 -7.77
N ASP A 334 9.81 11.55 -6.57
CA ASP A 334 10.04 10.22 -6.02
C ASP A 334 8.87 9.73 -5.15
N GLY A 335 7.87 10.58 -4.91
CA GLY A 335 6.69 10.24 -4.10
C GLY A 335 6.94 10.17 -2.58
N LYS A 336 8.16 10.46 -2.11
CA LYS A 336 8.49 10.37 -0.68
C LYS A 336 7.76 11.45 0.11
N MET A 337 7.11 11.05 1.20
CA MET A 337 6.38 11.95 2.09
C MET A 337 7.35 12.74 2.96
N TRP A 338 7.20 14.06 2.98
CA TRP A 338 8.04 14.96 3.76
C TRP A 338 7.19 15.99 4.51
N CYS A 339 7.80 16.63 5.50
CA CYS A 339 7.19 17.73 6.22
C CYS A 339 8.22 18.82 6.51
N ALA A 340 7.75 20.06 6.66
CA ALA A 340 8.59 21.08 7.28
C ALA A 340 8.68 20.81 8.79
N THR A 341 9.85 21.07 9.37
CA THR A 341 10.04 20.99 10.83
C THR A 341 9.86 22.35 11.49
N THR A 342 9.34 23.33 10.74
CA THR A 342 8.94 24.67 11.19
C THR A 342 7.62 25.05 10.54
N LYS A 343 6.99 26.14 11.02
CA LYS A 343 5.67 26.60 10.54
C LYS A 343 5.64 26.99 9.06
N SER A 344 6.79 27.25 8.45
CA SER A 344 6.88 27.69 7.05
C SER A 344 8.17 27.14 6.43
N TYR A 345 8.02 26.17 5.54
CA TYR A 345 9.14 25.72 4.73
C TYR A 345 9.68 26.86 3.85
N ASP A 346 8.77 27.68 3.33
CA ASP A 346 9.11 28.78 2.41
C ASP A 346 10.10 29.78 3.04
N ASP A 347 9.97 30.01 4.36
CA ASP A 347 10.82 30.93 5.12
C ASP A 347 12.10 30.23 5.66
N ASP A 348 11.93 29.08 6.32
CA ASP A 348 13.00 28.48 7.13
C ASP A 348 13.79 27.39 6.40
N ARG A 349 13.19 26.79 5.36
CA ARG A 349 13.75 25.67 4.57
C ARG A 349 14.23 24.48 5.38
N LYS A 350 13.63 24.27 6.56
CA LYS A 350 13.92 23.17 7.48
C LYS A 350 12.90 22.05 7.29
N TRP A 351 13.39 20.87 6.94
CA TRP A 351 12.55 19.75 6.54
C TRP A 351 13.23 18.41 6.80
N GLY A 352 12.42 17.36 6.80
CA GLY A 352 12.90 16.00 6.59
C GLY A 352 11.76 15.07 6.17
N PHE A 353 12.09 13.82 5.91
CA PHE A 353 11.11 12.82 5.52
C PHE A 353 10.29 12.38 6.71
N CYS A 354 9.01 12.14 6.50
CA CYS A 354 8.19 11.55 7.55
C CYS A 354 8.57 10.07 7.74
N PRO A 355 8.46 9.54 8.98
CA PRO A 355 8.57 8.10 9.21
C PRO A 355 7.59 7.38 8.28
N ASP A 356 8.10 6.46 7.48
CA ASP A 356 7.27 5.63 6.61
C ASP A 356 6.60 4.51 7.45
N GLN A 357 5.66 3.80 6.84
CA GLN A 357 5.08 2.61 7.46
C GLN A 357 6.12 1.48 7.64
N GLY A 358 7.32 1.65 7.10
CA GLY A 358 8.35 0.64 6.95
C GLY A 358 7.87 -0.57 6.16
N TYR A 359 8.67 -1.62 6.24
CA TYR A 359 8.39 -2.88 5.57
C TYR A 359 8.13 -3.98 6.60
N SER A 360 7.05 -4.74 6.40
CA SER A 360 6.70 -5.86 7.27
C SER A 360 7.77 -6.94 7.15
N LEU A 361 8.59 -7.10 8.19
CA LEU A 361 9.61 -8.14 8.24
C LEU A 361 8.99 -9.53 8.04
N PHE A 362 7.77 -9.74 8.55
CA PHE A 362 7.03 -10.98 8.34
C PHE A 362 6.74 -11.26 6.85
N LEU A 363 6.22 -10.27 6.10
CA LEU A 363 5.87 -10.47 4.69
C LEU A 363 7.11 -10.63 3.81
N VAL A 364 8.11 -9.78 4.01
CA VAL A 364 9.36 -9.88 3.25
C VAL A 364 10.06 -11.19 3.55
N ALA A 365 10.16 -11.60 4.83
CA ALA A 365 10.76 -12.89 5.16
C ALA A 365 9.97 -14.08 4.61
N ALA A 366 8.63 -14.03 4.61
CA ALA A 366 7.83 -15.09 4.02
C ALA A 366 8.14 -15.25 2.52
N HIS A 367 8.29 -14.13 1.80
CA HIS A 367 8.70 -14.11 0.39
C HIS A 367 10.11 -14.70 0.20
N GLU A 368 11.10 -14.19 0.92
CA GLU A 368 12.49 -14.65 0.81
C GLU A 368 12.65 -16.13 1.18
N PHE A 369 11.89 -16.60 2.17
CA PHE A 369 11.88 -18.03 2.49
C PHE A 369 11.25 -18.88 1.40
N GLY A 370 10.35 -18.34 0.58
CA GLY A 370 9.89 -19.00 -0.63
C GLY A 370 11.04 -19.25 -1.62
N HIS A 371 11.91 -18.26 -1.83
CA HIS A 371 13.14 -18.42 -2.62
C HIS A 371 14.10 -19.43 -1.99
N ALA A 372 14.33 -19.36 -0.68
CA ALA A 372 15.14 -20.32 0.06
C ALA A 372 14.60 -21.76 -0.01
N LEU A 373 13.32 -21.93 -0.36
CA LEU A 373 12.67 -23.21 -0.60
C LEU A 373 12.63 -23.62 -2.08
N GLY A 374 13.04 -22.74 -3.00
CA GLY A 374 13.18 -23.03 -4.43
C GLY A 374 12.05 -22.49 -5.30
N LEU A 375 11.21 -21.59 -4.77
CA LEU A 375 10.24 -20.84 -5.58
C LEU A 375 10.93 -19.70 -6.33
N GLU A 376 10.39 -19.38 -7.49
CA GLU A 376 10.78 -18.22 -8.30
C GLU A 376 9.71 -17.12 -8.20
N HIS A 377 10.01 -15.93 -8.71
CA HIS A 377 9.02 -14.86 -8.76
C HIS A 377 7.79 -15.24 -9.59
N SER A 378 6.62 -14.95 -9.04
CA SER A 378 5.34 -15.12 -9.72
C SER A 378 4.95 -13.87 -10.52
N GLN A 379 4.24 -14.10 -11.62
CA GLN A 379 3.56 -13.06 -12.39
C GLN A 379 2.16 -12.76 -11.84
N ASP A 380 1.68 -13.56 -10.87
CA ASP A 380 0.41 -13.34 -10.21
C ASP A 380 0.56 -12.18 -9.19
N PRO A 381 -0.12 -11.03 -9.39
CA PRO A 381 -0.03 -9.88 -8.48
C PRO A 381 -0.62 -10.15 -7.08
N GLY A 382 -1.38 -11.23 -6.90
CA GLY A 382 -1.91 -11.67 -5.62
C GLY A 382 -1.01 -12.65 -4.86
N ALA A 383 0.06 -13.14 -5.51
CA ALA A 383 0.99 -14.08 -4.93
C ALA A 383 1.96 -13.40 -3.95
N LEU A 384 2.30 -14.11 -2.88
CA LEU A 384 3.39 -13.71 -1.99
C LEU A 384 4.70 -13.64 -2.77
N MET A 385 4.93 -14.58 -3.69
CA MET A 385 6.12 -14.60 -4.55
C MET A 385 6.10 -13.56 -5.68
N ALA A 386 5.13 -12.64 -5.73
CA ALA A 386 5.22 -11.48 -6.61
C ALA A 386 6.40 -10.58 -6.18
N PRO A 387 7.20 -10.04 -7.11
CA PRO A 387 8.44 -9.33 -6.76
C PRO A 387 8.22 -8.00 -6.02
N ILE A 388 7.10 -7.32 -6.28
CA ILE A 388 6.81 -6.00 -5.70
C ILE A 388 6.21 -6.17 -4.31
N TYR A 389 6.76 -5.45 -3.34
CA TYR A 389 6.22 -5.43 -1.98
C TYR A 389 4.82 -4.79 -1.97
N THR A 390 3.87 -5.51 -1.39
CA THR A 390 2.53 -4.98 -1.09
C THR A 390 2.17 -5.38 0.33
N PHE A 391 1.98 -4.40 1.20
CA PHE A 391 1.52 -4.66 2.55
C PHE A 391 0.08 -5.19 2.51
N THR A 392 -0.17 -6.27 3.26
CA THR A 392 -1.52 -6.82 3.46
C THR A 392 -1.68 -7.16 4.94
N LYS A 393 -2.64 -6.51 5.60
CA LYS A 393 -2.92 -6.72 7.02
C LYS A 393 -3.37 -8.17 7.29
N ASP A 394 -4.37 -8.63 6.53
CA ASP A 394 -4.91 -9.99 6.62
C ASP A 394 -4.26 -10.90 5.57
N PHE A 395 -2.96 -11.14 5.73
CA PHE A 395 -2.18 -11.95 4.79
C PHE A 395 -2.74 -13.37 4.64
N ARG A 396 -2.89 -13.81 3.40
CA ARG A 396 -3.19 -15.20 3.02
C ARG A 396 -2.34 -15.58 1.82
N LEU A 397 -1.68 -16.74 1.92
CA LEU A 397 -0.89 -17.35 0.85
C LEU A 397 -1.79 -17.67 -0.35
N SER A 398 -1.42 -17.21 -1.55
CA SER A 398 -2.24 -17.34 -2.76
C SER A 398 -2.31 -18.79 -3.26
N HIS A 399 -3.26 -19.06 -4.15
CA HIS A 399 -3.31 -20.34 -4.84
C HIS A 399 -2.04 -20.66 -5.62
N ASP A 400 -1.47 -19.65 -6.29
CA ASP A 400 -0.27 -19.78 -7.10
C ASP A 400 0.94 -20.19 -6.24
N ASP A 401 1.12 -19.54 -5.08
CA ASP A 401 2.19 -19.88 -4.13
C ASP A 401 2.02 -21.31 -3.58
N VAL A 402 0.79 -21.67 -3.19
CA VAL A 402 0.49 -23.00 -2.67
C VAL A 402 0.77 -24.07 -3.73
N GLN A 403 0.33 -23.85 -4.96
CA GLN A 403 0.58 -24.76 -6.06
C GLN A 403 2.08 -24.91 -6.28
N GLY A 404 2.82 -23.79 -6.38
CA GLY A 404 4.25 -23.79 -6.60
C GLY A 404 5.01 -24.59 -5.53
N ILE A 405 4.70 -24.38 -4.25
CA ILE A 405 5.43 -25.06 -3.17
C ILE A 405 5.05 -26.53 -3.06
N GLN A 406 3.78 -26.88 -3.31
CA GLN A 406 3.31 -28.26 -3.30
C GLN A 406 3.82 -29.07 -4.50
N GLU A 407 4.11 -28.42 -5.64
CA GLU A 407 4.81 -29.07 -6.76
C GLU A 407 6.22 -29.55 -6.35
N LEU A 408 6.89 -28.85 -5.44
CA LEU A 408 8.24 -29.19 -4.97
C LEU A 408 8.22 -30.25 -3.85
N TYR A 409 7.33 -30.08 -2.88
CA TYR A 409 7.37 -30.80 -1.59
C TYR A 409 6.14 -31.67 -1.29
N GLY A 410 5.07 -31.54 -2.07
CA GLY A 410 3.79 -32.24 -1.88
C GLY A 410 2.88 -31.60 -0.82
N VAL A 411 1.73 -32.23 -0.59
CA VAL A 411 0.73 -31.80 0.40
C VAL A 411 0.99 -32.41 1.79
N PRO A 412 0.60 -31.75 2.90
CA PRO A 412 0.67 -32.32 4.24
C PRO A 412 -0.20 -33.58 4.36
N THR A 413 0.30 -34.65 4.99
CA THR A 413 -0.47 -35.90 5.17
C THR A 413 -1.36 -35.88 6.42
N ASP A 414 -1.03 -35.03 7.39
CA ASP A 414 -1.58 -35.12 8.75
C ASP A 414 -2.50 -33.92 9.11
N LYS A 415 -2.69 -32.96 8.18
CA LYS A 415 -3.55 -31.78 8.38
C LYS A 415 -4.84 -31.93 7.55
N PRO A 416 -6.04 -31.65 8.12
CA PRO A 416 -7.30 -31.77 7.39
C PRO A 416 -7.32 -30.87 6.15
N VAL A 417 -7.76 -31.45 5.02
CA VAL A 417 -7.84 -30.81 3.69
C VAL A 417 -9.02 -29.83 3.65
N SER A 418 -8.84 -28.57 4.06
CA SER A 418 -9.83 -27.49 3.87
C SER A 418 -9.22 -26.09 3.96
N PRO A 419 -9.76 -25.14 3.18
CA PRO A 419 -9.42 -25.03 1.77
C PRO A 419 -7.93 -24.65 1.67
N THR A 420 -7.06 -25.65 1.53
CA THR A 420 -5.62 -25.45 1.37
C THR A 420 -5.27 -24.75 0.06
N GLN A 421 -6.22 -24.49 -0.83
CA GLN A 421 -5.97 -23.90 -2.14
C GLN A 421 -5.71 -22.39 -2.12
N GLY A 422 -5.90 -21.66 -1.02
CA GLY A 422 -5.68 -20.21 -1.00
C GLY A 422 -6.64 -19.39 -1.90
N PRO A 423 -6.60 -18.04 -1.86
CA PRO A 423 -7.35 -17.20 -2.79
C PRO A 423 -6.78 -17.28 -4.21
N VAL A 424 -7.67 -17.25 -5.20
CA VAL A 424 -7.35 -17.30 -6.64
C VAL A 424 -7.39 -15.89 -7.21
N THR A 425 -6.38 -15.52 -8.00
CA THR A 425 -6.35 -14.23 -8.67
C THR A 425 -7.18 -14.26 -9.97
N PRO A 426 -8.12 -13.31 -10.16
CA PRO A 426 -8.95 -13.24 -11.37
C PRO A 426 -8.15 -12.68 -12.57
N MET A 427 -7.28 -13.50 -13.17
CA MET A 427 -6.37 -13.04 -14.24
C MET A 427 -7.04 -12.72 -15.58
N ASP A 428 -8.20 -13.32 -15.89
CA ASP A 428 -8.92 -13.09 -17.16
C ASP A 428 -10.42 -12.87 -16.98
N ILE A 429 -10.77 -11.62 -16.62
CA ILE A 429 -12.16 -11.16 -16.49
C ILE A 429 -12.96 -11.16 -17.82
N CYS A 430 -12.32 -11.38 -18.96
CA CYS A 430 -12.99 -11.39 -20.27
C CYS A 430 -13.39 -12.80 -20.70
N ARG A 431 -12.71 -13.84 -20.19
CA ARG A 431 -13.01 -15.24 -20.47
C ARG A 431 -13.89 -15.88 -19.41
N GLU A 432 -13.75 -15.45 -18.17
CA GLU A 432 -14.49 -16.00 -17.04
C GLU A 432 -15.61 -15.04 -16.59
N PRO A 433 -16.82 -15.54 -16.32
CA PRO A 433 -17.92 -14.71 -15.84
C PRO A 433 -17.69 -14.27 -14.38
N VAL A 434 -17.03 -13.13 -14.21
CA VAL A 434 -16.75 -12.54 -12.88
C VAL A 434 -17.96 -11.74 -12.38
N ILE A 435 -18.35 -11.96 -11.13
CA ILE A 435 -19.28 -11.08 -10.39
C ILE A 435 -18.43 -10.17 -9.52
N PHE A 436 -18.48 -8.87 -9.78
CA PHE A 436 -17.80 -7.88 -8.95
C PHE A 436 -18.55 -7.68 -7.64
N ASP A 437 -17.82 -7.47 -6.56
CA ASP A 437 -18.42 -7.20 -5.25
C ASP A 437 -18.78 -5.72 -5.10
N ALA A 438 -18.08 -4.82 -5.80
CA ALA A 438 -18.46 -3.42 -5.92
C ALA A 438 -17.95 -2.82 -7.24
N VAL A 439 -18.64 -1.79 -7.73
CA VAL A 439 -18.19 -0.96 -8.85
C VAL A 439 -18.42 0.50 -8.49
N ALA A 440 -17.39 1.32 -8.58
CA ALA A 440 -17.45 2.73 -8.21
C ALA A 440 -16.68 3.62 -9.18
N GLN A 441 -17.16 4.86 -9.37
CA GLN A 441 -16.39 5.90 -10.04
C GLN A 441 -15.65 6.72 -8.99
N ILE A 442 -14.32 6.71 -9.04
CA ILE A 442 -13.43 7.40 -8.11
C ILE A 442 -12.45 8.24 -8.93
N ARG A 443 -12.42 9.55 -8.69
CA ARG A 443 -11.53 10.52 -9.36
C ARG A 443 -11.52 10.44 -10.89
N GLY A 444 -12.67 10.12 -11.47
CA GLY A 444 -12.85 10.00 -12.92
C GLY A 444 -12.50 8.63 -13.51
N GLU A 445 -11.86 7.73 -12.76
CA GLU A 445 -11.65 6.33 -13.16
C GLU A 445 -12.80 5.45 -12.64
N THR A 446 -13.08 4.35 -13.34
CA THR A 446 -13.99 3.31 -12.84
C THR A 446 -13.19 2.19 -12.22
N PHE A 447 -13.51 1.87 -10.98
CA PHE A 447 -12.93 0.76 -10.23
C PHE A 447 -13.95 -0.38 -10.14
N PHE A 448 -13.46 -1.59 -10.41
CA PHE A 448 -14.20 -2.85 -10.27
C PHE A 448 -13.51 -3.66 -9.19
N PHE A 449 -14.22 -4.00 -8.12
CA PHE A 449 -13.67 -4.70 -6.97
C PHE A 449 -14.10 -6.16 -7.00
N LYS A 450 -13.14 -7.06 -6.76
CA LYS A 450 -13.40 -8.48 -6.61
C LYS A 450 -12.46 -9.12 -5.60
N ASP A 451 -13.02 -9.60 -4.50
CA ASP A 451 -12.33 -10.12 -3.35
C ASP A 451 -11.22 -9.12 -2.98
N ARG A 452 -9.97 -9.58 -2.85
CA ARG A 452 -8.82 -8.75 -2.50
C ARG A 452 -8.25 -7.97 -3.68
N PHE A 453 -8.89 -8.01 -4.84
CA PHE A 453 -8.41 -7.44 -6.10
C PHE A 453 -9.29 -6.29 -6.60
N LEU A 454 -8.68 -5.41 -7.39
CA LEU A 454 -9.38 -4.42 -8.17
C LEU A 454 -8.87 -4.37 -9.60
N PHE A 455 -9.73 -3.85 -10.47
CA PHE A 455 -9.42 -3.45 -11.83
C PHE A 455 -9.84 -2.01 -12.00
N ARG A 456 -9.07 -1.23 -12.75
CA ARG A 456 -9.41 0.18 -13.01
C ARG A 456 -9.37 0.52 -14.48
N SER A 457 -10.30 1.38 -14.90
CA SER A 457 -10.35 1.85 -16.28
C SER A 457 -10.71 3.33 -16.35
N VAL A 458 -9.95 4.06 -17.17
CA VAL A 458 -10.28 5.44 -17.58
C VAL A 458 -11.36 5.43 -18.67
N ASN A 459 -11.46 4.34 -19.45
CA ASN A 459 -12.36 4.24 -20.59
C ASN A 459 -13.02 2.86 -20.65
N PHE A 460 -14.35 2.80 -20.54
CA PHE A 460 -15.12 1.54 -20.59
C PHE A 460 -14.95 0.73 -21.88
N ARG A 461 -14.43 1.33 -22.95
CA ARG A 461 -14.19 0.64 -24.23
C ARG A 461 -12.84 -0.07 -24.28
N SER A 462 -11.90 0.28 -23.41
CA SER A 462 -10.61 -0.41 -23.31
C SER A 462 -10.66 -1.49 -22.23
N LYS A 463 -9.84 -2.53 -22.39
CA LYS A 463 -9.59 -3.51 -21.34
C LYS A 463 -9.15 -2.78 -20.06
N PRO A 464 -9.76 -3.03 -18.90
CA PRO A 464 -9.32 -2.41 -17.65
C PRO A 464 -7.91 -2.89 -17.28
N ASN A 465 -7.17 -2.03 -16.59
CA ASN A 465 -5.87 -2.37 -16.02
C ASN A 465 -6.07 -3.17 -14.73
N GLY A 466 -5.24 -4.18 -14.51
CA GLY A 466 -5.30 -5.10 -13.36
C GLY A 466 -5.15 -6.56 -13.78
N PRO A 467 -5.29 -7.51 -12.83
CA PRO A 467 -5.69 -7.30 -11.43
C PRO A 467 -4.61 -6.61 -10.58
N MET A 468 -5.01 -5.83 -9.59
CA MET A 468 -4.14 -5.22 -8.57
C MET A 468 -4.72 -5.51 -7.18
N LEU A 469 -3.89 -5.64 -6.15
CA LEU A 469 -4.41 -5.78 -4.78
C LEU A 469 -5.09 -4.49 -4.33
N VAL A 470 -6.25 -4.61 -3.68
CA VAL A 470 -6.95 -3.46 -3.06
C VAL A 470 -6.05 -2.77 -2.05
N ALA A 471 -5.29 -3.56 -1.28
CA ALA A 471 -4.36 -3.09 -0.27
C ALA A 471 -3.22 -2.22 -0.81
N THR A 472 -2.95 -2.23 -2.13
CA THR A 472 -2.00 -1.30 -2.76
C THR A 472 -2.44 0.16 -2.62
N TYR A 473 -3.74 0.43 -2.52
CA TYR A 473 -4.30 1.77 -2.37
C TYR A 473 -4.97 1.98 -1.01
N TRP A 474 -5.58 0.93 -0.47
CA TRP A 474 -6.38 1.00 0.75
C TRP A 474 -6.06 -0.20 1.67
N PRO A 475 -4.92 -0.16 2.40
CA PRO A 475 -4.44 -1.29 3.18
C PRO A 475 -5.30 -1.65 4.39
N ASP A 476 -6.09 -0.70 4.93
CA ASP A 476 -6.98 -0.96 6.07
C ASP A 476 -8.34 -1.54 5.67
N LEU A 477 -8.64 -1.64 4.36
CA LEU A 477 -9.86 -2.29 3.91
C LEU A 477 -9.77 -3.81 4.12
N PRO A 478 -10.89 -4.44 4.48
CA PRO A 478 -10.95 -5.90 4.52
C PRO A 478 -10.73 -6.49 3.13
N ALA A 479 -10.38 -7.77 3.09
CA ALA A 479 -10.12 -8.50 1.85
C ALA A 479 -11.32 -8.59 0.89
N LYS A 480 -12.53 -8.22 1.30
CA LYS A 480 -13.71 -8.10 0.45
C LYS A 480 -14.55 -6.92 0.92
N ILE A 481 -14.99 -6.09 0.00
CA ILE A 481 -15.95 -5.01 0.23
C ILE A 481 -17.30 -5.35 -0.39
N ASP A 482 -18.37 -4.73 0.09
CA ASP A 482 -19.74 -4.96 -0.37
C ASP A 482 -20.28 -3.80 -1.23
N ALA A 483 -19.82 -2.56 -0.97
CA ALA A 483 -20.20 -1.42 -1.78
C ALA A 483 -19.17 -0.29 -1.67
N ALA A 484 -19.11 0.57 -2.69
CA ALA A 484 -18.25 1.75 -2.67
C ALA A 484 -18.87 2.90 -3.48
N TYR A 485 -18.63 4.14 -3.06
CA TYR A 485 -18.98 5.34 -3.83
C TYR A 485 -18.04 6.50 -3.52
N GLU A 486 -17.97 7.48 -4.43
CA GLU A 486 -17.30 8.76 -4.18
C GLU A 486 -18.33 9.84 -3.83
N ASN A 487 -18.11 10.54 -2.72
CA ASN A 487 -18.86 11.73 -2.36
C ASN A 487 -18.37 12.91 -3.21
N PRO A 488 -19.20 13.51 -4.08
CA PRO A 488 -18.76 14.60 -4.95
C PRO A 488 -18.58 15.93 -4.21
N VAL A 489 -18.97 16.04 -2.94
CA VAL A 489 -18.89 17.30 -2.17
C VAL A 489 -17.48 17.53 -1.66
N ASP A 490 -16.86 16.50 -1.08
CA ASP A 490 -15.54 16.57 -0.45
C ASP A 490 -14.51 15.62 -1.11
N GLU A 491 -14.89 14.99 -2.22
CA GLU A 491 -14.06 14.04 -2.99
C GLU A 491 -13.54 12.87 -2.15
N LYS A 492 -14.27 12.52 -1.08
CA LYS A 492 -13.96 11.35 -0.26
C LYS A 492 -14.57 10.10 -0.86
N THR A 493 -13.81 9.01 -0.81
CA THR A 493 -14.29 7.68 -1.21
C THR A 493 -14.79 6.94 0.03
N VAL A 494 -16.00 6.41 -0.05
CA VAL A 494 -16.64 5.66 1.03
C VAL A 494 -16.73 4.20 0.62
N PHE A 495 -16.27 3.31 1.49
CA PHE A 495 -16.34 1.86 1.33
C PHE A 495 -17.20 1.25 2.43
N PHE A 496 -17.94 0.21 2.09
CA PHE A 496 -18.76 -0.58 3.00
C PHE A 496 -18.32 -2.03 2.97
N ALA A 497 -18.23 -2.65 4.15
CA ALA A 497 -18.01 -4.07 4.31
C ALA A 497 -18.66 -4.54 5.62
N GLY A 498 -19.58 -5.49 5.53
CA GLY A 498 -20.42 -5.89 6.65
C GLY A 498 -21.13 -4.68 7.26
N ASN A 499 -21.09 -4.59 8.60
CA ASN A 499 -21.76 -3.53 9.34
C ASN A 499 -20.87 -2.30 9.61
N GLU A 500 -19.78 -2.16 8.85
CA GLU A 500 -18.80 -1.08 8.98
C GLU A 500 -18.62 -0.29 7.67
N MET A 501 -18.16 0.95 7.82
CA MET A 501 -17.81 1.85 6.74
C MET A 501 -16.42 2.46 6.96
N TRP A 502 -15.69 2.65 5.87
CA TRP A 502 -14.41 3.34 5.82
C TRP A 502 -14.56 4.58 4.93
N ILE A 503 -13.93 5.68 5.31
CA ILE A 503 -13.88 6.88 4.47
C ILE A 503 -12.42 7.22 4.21
N TYR A 504 -12.07 7.34 2.95
CA TYR A 504 -10.75 7.74 2.50
C TYR A 504 -10.78 9.10 1.82
N LYS A 505 -9.78 9.91 2.12
CA LYS A 505 -9.44 11.11 1.34
C LYS A 505 -8.15 10.80 0.61
N ALA A 506 -8.23 10.66 -0.71
CA ALA A 506 -7.16 10.05 -1.49
C ALA A 506 -6.91 8.59 -1.07
N ASP A 507 -5.71 8.30 -0.61
CA ASP A 507 -5.19 7.04 -0.09
C ASP A 507 -5.11 7.04 1.45
N GLU A 508 -5.48 8.14 2.12
CA GLU A 508 -5.45 8.25 3.58
C GLU A 508 -6.82 7.93 4.21
N LEU A 509 -6.83 7.02 5.18
CA LEU A 509 -8.01 6.68 5.98
C LEU A 509 -8.34 7.86 6.91
N GLU A 510 -9.59 8.31 6.88
CA GLU A 510 -10.05 9.40 7.76
C GLU A 510 -10.06 8.96 9.23
N ARG A 511 -9.73 9.91 10.12
CA ARG A 511 -9.63 9.63 11.55
C ARG A 511 -10.94 9.11 12.13
N GLY A 512 -10.83 8.05 12.94
CA GLY A 512 -11.94 7.43 13.65
C GLY A 512 -12.77 6.48 12.80
N TYR A 513 -12.31 6.12 11.60
CA TYR A 513 -12.83 5.01 10.82
C TYR A 513 -11.97 3.74 11.02
N PRO A 514 -12.53 2.53 10.85
CA PRO A 514 -13.93 2.26 10.47
C PRO A 514 -14.97 2.63 11.53
N LYS A 515 -16.19 2.94 11.08
CA LYS A 515 -17.35 3.18 11.94
C LYS A 515 -18.49 2.24 11.58
N ARG A 516 -19.38 1.98 12.53
CA ARG A 516 -20.59 1.19 12.27
C ARG A 516 -21.58 1.95 11.38
N LEU A 517 -22.33 1.25 10.55
CA LEU A 517 -23.38 1.82 9.69
C LEU A 517 -24.39 2.68 10.47
N SER A 518 -24.66 2.35 11.74
CA SER A 518 -25.55 3.11 12.60
C SER A 518 -25.12 4.57 12.80
N SER A 519 -23.82 4.90 12.68
CA SER A 519 -23.36 6.29 12.76
C SER A 519 -23.81 7.14 11.57
N LEU A 520 -24.19 6.51 10.46
CA LEU A 520 -24.76 7.19 9.28
C LEU A 520 -26.29 7.42 9.43
N GLY A 521 -26.88 6.99 10.54
CA GLY A 521 -28.34 7.02 10.75
C GLY A 521 -29.07 5.81 10.18
N LEU A 522 -28.36 4.73 9.86
CA LEU A 522 -28.96 3.45 9.45
C LEU A 522 -29.41 2.61 10.66
N PRO A 523 -30.39 1.69 10.48
CA PRO A 523 -30.81 0.77 11.54
C PRO A 523 -29.65 -0.08 12.07
N SER A 524 -29.61 -0.33 13.38
CA SER A 524 -28.51 -1.06 14.03
C SER A 524 -28.47 -2.56 13.71
N ASP A 525 -29.59 -3.11 13.23
CA ASP A 525 -29.76 -4.50 12.80
C ASP A 525 -29.35 -4.74 11.34
N LEU A 526 -29.12 -3.67 10.57
CA LEU A 526 -28.67 -3.76 9.18
C LEU A 526 -27.25 -4.34 9.12
N GLN A 527 -27.11 -5.49 8.45
CA GLN A 527 -25.86 -6.26 8.44
C GLN A 527 -24.88 -5.80 7.37
N GLN A 528 -25.36 -5.31 6.22
CA GLN A 528 -24.52 -4.91 5.08
C GLN A 528 -25.25 -3.97 4.11
N ILE A 529 -24.48 -3.31 3.25
CA ILE A 529 -24.95 -2.55 2.09
C ILE A 529 -24.53 -3.30 0.83
N ASP A 530 -25.49 -3.71 0.01
CA ASP A 530 -25.23 -4.51 -1.20
C ASP A 530 -24.75 -3.64 -2.37
N ALA A 531 -25.19 -2.38 -2.42
CA ALA A 531 -24.72 -1.43 -3.43
C ALA A 531 -24.90 0.01 -2.94
N ALA A 532 -24.01 0.89 -3.39
CA ALA A 532 -24.05 2.30 -3.06
C ALA A 532 -23.64 3.14 -4.26
N PHE A 533 -24.32 4.25 -4.50
CA PHE A 533 -23.84 5.26 -5.45
C PHE A 533 -24.32 6.66 -5.08
N ASN A 534 -23.53 7.66 -5.47
CA ASN A 534 -23.97 9.05 -5.41
C ASN A 534 -24.53 9.52 -6.75
N PHE A 535 -25.69 10.17 -6.72
CA PHE A 535 -26.26 10.82 -7.89
C PHE A 535 -25.86 12.30 -7.93
N ARG A 536 -24.78 12.60 -8.64
CA ARG A 536 -24.16 13.95 -8.68
C ARG A 536 -25.15 15.09 -8.99
N LYS A 537 -26.20 14.84 -9.79
CA LYS A 537 -27.21 15.86 -10.14
C LYS A 537 -27.96 16.41 -8.93
N ASN A 538 -28.30 15.56 -7.98
CA ASN A 538 -29.05 15.96 -6.79
C ASN A 538 -28.23 15.86 -5.49
N ARG A 539 -26.96 15.44 -5.59
CA ARG A 539 -26.03 15.25 -4.48
C ARG A 539 -26.60 14.35 -3.38
N LYS A 540 -27.42 13.37 -3.77
CA LYS A 540 -27.94 12.34 -2.87
C LYS A 540 -27.21 11.03 -3.09
N THR A 541 -26.89 10.36 -2.00
CA THR A 541 -26.35 9.00 -2.01
C THR A 541 -27.48 8.01 -1.79
N TYR A 542 -27.51 6.96 -2.59
CA TYR A 542 -28.48 5.87 -2.48
C TYR A 542 -27.75 4.61 -2.03
N LEU A 543 -28.25 4.01 -0.95
CA LEU A 543 -27.69 2.81 -0.33
C LEU A 543 -28.73 1.70 -0.42
N PHE A 544 -28.37 0.56 -0.98
CA PHE A 544 -29.29 -0.57 -1.23
C PHE A 544 -28.92 -1.75 -0.34
N SER A 545 -29.92 -2.44 0.20
CA SER A 545 -29.75 -3.67 0.98
C SER A 545 -31.02 -4.51 0.89
N GLY A 546 -30.90 -5.75 0.40
CA GLY A 546 -32.04 -6.63 0.18
C GLY A 546 -33.06 -6.03 -0.79
N ASP A 547 -34.32 -5.94 -0.36
CA ASP A 547 -35.44 -5.35 -1.11
C ASP A 547 -35.65 -3.86 -0.84
N GLN A 548 -34.76 -3.24 -0.06
CA GLN A 548 -34.89 -1.87 0.41
C GLN A 548 -33.73 -0.97 -0.01
N PHE A 549 -33.98 0.33 -0.02
CA PHE A 549 -32.94 1.33 -0.17
C PHE A 549 -33.18 2.55 0.73
N TRP A 550 -32.09 3.25 1.05
CA TRP A 550 -32.04 4.50 1.79
C TRP A 550 -31.52 5.61 0.90
N ARG A 551 -31.85 6.85 1.26
CA ARG A 551 -31.32 8.03 0.60
C ARG A 551 -30.70 8.95 1.62
N TYR A 552 -29.41 9.22 1.45
CA TYR A 552 -28.61 10.08 2.30
C TYR A 552 -28.39 11.43 1.61
N ASP A 553 -28.58 12.51 2.38
CA ASP A 553 -28.34 13.89 1.96
C ASP A 553 -26.91 14.31 2.31
N GLU A 554 -26.03 14.35 1.31
CA GLU A 554 -24.63 14.74 1.52
C GLU A 554 -24.49 16.21 1.96
N ASP A 555 -25.40 17.10 1.55
CA ASP A 555 -25.36 18.51 1.96
C ASP A 555 -25.71 18.69 3.43
N ARG A 556 -26.62 17.86 3.94
CA ARG A 556 -27.13 17.95 5.31
C ARG A 556 -26.49 16.92 6.24
N ALA A 557 -25.63 16.04 5.70
CA ALA A 557 -25.04 14.91 6.39
C ALA A 557 -26.06 14.08 7.21
N THR A 558 -27.24 13.82 6.63
CA THR A 558 -28.33 13.10 7.31
C THR A 558 -29.16 12.25 6.34
N MET A 559 -29.79 11.19 6.87
CA MET A 559 -30.76 10.40 6.11
C MET A 559 -32.03 11.21 5.81
N ASP A 560 -32.53 11.12 4.57
CA ASP A 560 -33.79 11.74 4.21
C ASP A 560 -34.96 11.05 4.96
N PRO A 561 -36.01 11.79 5.38
CA PRO A 561 -37.16 11.21 6.05
C PRO A 561 -38.00 10.34 5.10
N GLY A 562 -38.60 9.28 5.65
CA GLY A 562 -39.46 8.35 4.91
C GLY A 562 -38.69 7.25 4.17
N PHE A 563 -37.47 6.95 4.62
CA PHE A 563 -36.67 5.79 4.23
C PHE A 563 -36.51 4.81 5.41
N PRO A 564 -36.31 3.50 5.17
CA PRO A 564 -36.13 2.85 3.87
C PRO A 564 -37.40 2.84 3.00
N LYS A 565 -37.21 2.64 1.70
CA LYS A 565 -38.30 2.38 0.73
C LYS A 565 -38.03 1.08 -0.02
N PRO A 566 -39.08 0.37 -0.48
CA PRO A 566 -38.91 -0.78 -1.36
C PRO A 566 -38.28 -0.37 -2.68
N ILE A 567 -37.33 -1.17 -3.19
CA ILE A 567 -36.68 -0.94 -4.48
C ILE A 567 -37.73 -0.93 -5.60
N ALA A 568 -38.61 -1.93 -5.61
CA ALA A 568 -39.67 -2.10 -6.61
C ALA A 568 -40.63 -0.88 -6.75
N GLU A 569 -40.79 -0.07 -5.70
CA GLU A 569 -41.67 1.11 -5.74
C GLU A 569 -41.02 2.32 -6.43
N SER A 570 -39.70 2.44 -6.34
CA SER A 570 -38.96 3.63 -6.80
C SER A 570 -38.09 3.37 -8.03
N TRP A 571 -37.70 2.12 -8.26
CA TRP A 571 -36.74 1.69 -9.27
C TRP A 571 -37.36 0.62 -10.17
N ASN A 572 -38.20 1.07 -11.11
CA ASN A 572 -38.93 0.16 -12.01
C ASN A 572 -38.00 -0.73 -12.82
N GLY A 573 -38.23 -2.04 -12.73
CA GLY A 573 -37.46 -3.07 -13.44
C GLY A 573 -36.16 -3.47 -12.75
N VAL A 574 -35.80 -2.84 -11.62
CA VAL A 574 -34.64 -3.21 -10.82
C VAL A 574 -35.01 -4.36 -9.89
N PRO A 575 -34.27 -5.47 -9.92
CA PRO A 575 -34.46 -6.57 -8.99
C PRO A 575 -33.88 -6.27 -7.59
N ASP A 576 -34.42 -6.90 -6.55
CA ASP A 576 -33.91 -6.81 -5.17
C ASP A 576 -32.52 -7.45 -5.03
N GLY A 577 -31.67 -7.04 -4.09
CA GLY A 577 -30.34 -7.62 -3.89
C GLY A 577 -29.42 -7.41 -5.11
N ILE A 578 -29.24 -6.15 -5.50
CA ILE A 578 -28.33 -5.74 -6.57
C ILE A 578 -26.87 -5.90 -6.14
N ASP A 579 -26.00 -6.29 -7.06
CA ASP A 579 -24.58 -6.54 -6.79
C ASP A 579 -23.74 -5.25 -6.79
N ALA A 580 -24.11 -4.26 -7.61
CA ALA A 580 -23.42 -2.97 -7.64
C ALA A 580 -24.28 -1.86 -8.25
N ALA A 581 -23.96 -0.62 -7.90
CA ALA A 581 -24.60 0.57 -8.44
C ALA A 581 -23.55 1.66 -8.67
N PHE A 582 -23.58 2.35 -9.82
CA PHE A 582 -22.68 3.47 -10.08
C PHE A 582 -23.28 4.48 -11.05
N SER A 583 -22.83 5.74 -10.95
CA SER A 583 -23.21 6.82 -11.86
C SER A 583 -22.05 7.17 -12.77
N LEU A 584 -22.31 7.35 -14.08
CA LEU A 584 -21.30 7.79 -15.05
C LEU A 584 -21.51 9.24 -15.47
N ASN A 585 -20.39 9.96 -15.58
CA ASN A 585 -20.34 11.37 -15.99
C ASN A 585 -20.34 11.58 -17.53
N ASP A 586 -20.31 10.53 -18.35
CA ASP A 586 -20.28 10.65 -19.82
C ASP A 586 -20.99 9.52 -20.57
N CYS A 587 -21.37 9.79 -21.81
CA CYS A 587 -22.20 8.96 -22.71
C CYS A 587 -21.50 7.68 -23.23
N MET A 588 -21.21 6.75 -22.33
CA MET A 588 -20.67 5.42 -22.67
C MET A 588 -21.67 4.30 -22.36
N LYS A 589 -22.22 3.69 -23.42
CA LYS A 589 -23.04 2.47 -23.35
C LYS A 589 -22.16 1.22 -23.18
N PRO A 590 -22.38 0.38 -22.16
CA PRO A 590 -21.78 -0.95 -22.08
C PRO A 590 -22.61 -1.96 -22.92
N PRO A 591 -22.07 -3.13 -23.26
CA PRO A 591 -22.85 -4.15 -23.97
C PRO A 591 -23.64 -5.06 -23.02
N SER A 592 -24.93 -5.21 -23.34
CA SER A 592 -25.86 -6.31 -22.96
C SER A 592 -26.56 -6.29 -21.58
N SER A 593 -27.31 -7.37 -21.33
CA SER A 593 -28.72 -7.44 -20.90
C SER A 593 -28.99 -7.50 -19.40
N SER A 594 -27.97 -7.26 -18.57
CA SER A 594 -28.04 -7.28 -17.09
C SER A 594 -27.62 -5.94 -16.46
N VAL A 595 -27.65 -4.87 -17.26
CA VAL A 595 -27.35 -3.50 -16.82
C VAL A 595 -28.64 -2.69 -16.95
N TRP A 596 -29.16 -2.20 -15.82
CA TRP A 596 -30.31 -1.31 -15.82
C TRP A 596 -29.84 0.14 -15.83
N GLU A 597 -30.28 0.91 -16.83
CA GLU A 597 -29.89 2.30 -17.03
C GLU A 597 -31.01 3.27 -16.61
N PHE A 598 -30.71 4.21 -15.69
CA PHE A 598 -31.64 5.26 -15.27
C PHE A 598 -31.00 6.64 -15.44
N GLY A 599 -31.71 7.60 -16.04
CA GLY A 599 -31.26 8.99 -16.11
C GLY A 599 -31.68 9.75 -17.37
N SER A 600 -31.33 11.03 -17.40
CA SER A 600 -31.38 11.90 -18.59
C SER A 600 -29.96 12.34 -18.93
N GLU A 601 -29.62 12.43 -20.22
CA GLU A 601 -28.29 12.88 -20.67
C GLU A 601 -27.90 14.20 -19.94
N PRO A 602 -26.64 14.35 -19.48
CA PRO A 602 -25.47 13.48 -19.71
C PRO A 602 -25.17 12.43 -18.60
N LEU A 603 -26.02 12.26 -17.58
CA LEU A 603 -25.74 11.35 -16.46
C LEU A 603 -26.61 10.08 -16.50
N THR A 604 -25.95 8.92 -16.46
CA THR A 604 -26.58 7.59 -16.48
C THR A 604 -26.19 6.82 -15.23
N VAL A 605 -27.17 6.38 -14.46
CA VAL A 605 -27.01 5.41 -13.36
C VAL A 605 -27.08 4.02 -13.95
N LYS A 606 -26.14 3.16 -13.57
CA LYS A 606 -26.08 1.76 -13.92
C LYS A 606 -26.20 0.93 -12.65
N LEU A 607 -27.18 0.05 -12.64
CA LEU A 607 -27.34 -0.99 -11.63
C LEU A 607 -26.95 -2.32 -12.24
N LEU A 608 -26.21 -3.12 -11.49
CA LEU A 608 -25.74 -4.44 -11.88
C LEU A 608 -26.34 -5.47 -10.93
N LYS A 609 -26.88 -6.52 -11.51
CA LYS A 609 -27.34 -7.73 -10.87
C LYS A 609 -27.28 -8.83 -11.92
N ARG A 610 -26.80 -10.01 -11.57
CA ARG A 610 -26.84 -11.16 -12.48
C ARG A 610 -28.23 -11.43 -13.07
#